data_AF-A0AAP0LV19-F1
#
_entry.id   AF-A0AAP0LV19-F1
#
_cell.length_a   1.000
_cell.length_b   1.000
_cell.length_c   1.000
_cell.angle_alpha   90.00
_cell.angle_beta   90.00
_cell.angle_gamma   90.00
#
_symmetry.space_group_name_H-M   'P 1'
#
loop_
_entity.id
_entity.type
_entity.pdbx_description
1 polymer ?
#
loop_
_entity_poly.entity_id
_entity_poly.type
_entity_poly.pdbx_seq_one_letter_code
_entity_poly.pdbx_strand_id
1 'polypeptide(L)'
;MKRKREEEKSKANDSNSNGNGNGNGNSNNNMEIVWQTPANPPVKEDYIFRDGRRNVKPYYFEFISHVKNRWAGKTIVDLFAEEFKGRPYDYYVSAVKCGRIQVDGEMVPVSYTVKSSQKISHFLHRHEPPVMAWDVSVLQKEPDVLTVCKPPSVPVHPCGQYRKNTVVGILQAEHDLAPLFPVHRLDRLVSGLLILARNASKADLFRQQIEAGKVIKRYIARVNGVFPEGEQVVDVNINYNASAGRSTAESGDSLGDTPLKGKAACTKFTRISTNGTHSIVLCEPITGRTHQIRVHLQYTGYPIANDMLYLCEHVTHREGMSADRAAAYSHHSPPPVSSDKSESSSEDFSIDPMCTNCPNLAPKGFDLDKREVCGSPWVIKITGE
;
A
#
# COMPACT_ATOMS: atom_id res chain seq x y z
N MET A 1 1.44 4.55 7.19
CA MET A 1 2.69 5.30 6.96
C MET A 1 3.06 5.27 5.49
N LYS A 2 3.17 6.41 4.80
CA LYS A 2 3.76 6.50 3.46
C LYS A 2 4.96 7.46 3.53
N ARG A 3 6.08 7.05 2.91
CA ARG A 3 7.32 7.85 2.78
C ARG A 3 7.07 9.03 1.83
N LYS A 4 7.50 10.23 2.21
CA LYS A 4 7.83 11.32 1.30
C LYS A 4 9.33 11.54 1.43
N ARG A 5 10.04 11.51 0.31
CA ARG A 5 11.50 11.70 0.19
C ARG A 5 11.73 13.21 0.11
N GLU A 6 12.58 13.76 0.96
CA GLU A 6 13.06 15.14 0.85
C GLU A 6 14.28 15.14 -0.07
N GLU A 7 14.25 16.01 -1.08
CA GLU A 7 15.36 16.35 -1.96
C GLU A 7 15.95 17.67 -1.44
N GLU A 8 17.18 17.64 -0.93
CA GLU A 8 17.96 18.87 -0.75
C GLU A 8 18.88 19.07 -1.96
N LYS A 9 18.72 20.25 -2.57
CA LYS A 9 19.60 20.81 -3.59
C LYS A 9 20.84 21.40 -2.90
N SER A 10 22.01 21.17 -3.48
CA SER A 10 23.14 22.10 -3.36
C SER A 10 23.70 22.41 -4.74
N LYS A 11 23.82 23.71 -5.03
CA LYS A 11 24.54 24.28 -6.18
C LYS A 11 25.84 24.91 -5.67
N ALA A 12 26.82 24.91 -6.57
CA ALA A 12 27.92 25.86 -6.76
C ALA A 12 29.33 25.46 -6.26
N ASN A 13 30.14 25.09 -7.28
CA ASN A 13 31.42 25.67 -7.70
C ASN A 13 32.70 25.59 -6.83
N ASP A 14 33.64 24.84 -7.42
CA ASP A 14 35.02 25.18 -7.81
C ASP A 14 36.15 25.47 -6.81
N SER A 15 37.30 24.88 -7.17
CA SER A 15 38.71 25.22 -6.92
C SER A 15 39.43 24.67 -5.67
N ASN A 16 40.12 23.55 -5.90
CA ASN A 16 41.57 23.29 -5.72
C ASN A 16 42.27 23.66 -4.39
N SER A 17 42.79 22.66 -3.65
CA SER A 17 44.23 22.50 -3.29
C SER A 17 44.49 21.46 -2.17
N ASN A 18 45.70 20.88 -2.24
CA ASN A 18 46.33 19.84 -1.43
C ASN A 18 46.13 19.82 0.10
N GLY A 19 46.20 18.62 0.69
CA GLY A 19 46.55 18.44 2.11
C GLY A 19 46.38 17.01 2.63
N ASN A 20 47.51 16.31 2.81
CA ASN A 20 47.64 14.95 3.33
C ASN A 20 47.44 14.90 4.87
N GLY A 21 46.76 13.89 5.43
CA GLY A 21 46.69 13.71 6.89
C GLY A 21 45.70 12.64 7.40
N ASN A 22 46.25 11.55 7.94
CA ASN A 22 45.61 10.38 8.59
C ASN A 22 44.50 10.69 9.61
N GLY A 23 43.48 9.82 9.68
CA GLY A 23 42.51 9.80 10.79
C GLY A 23 41.37 8.79 10.67
N ASN A 24 41.66 7.55 11.03
CA ASN A 24 40.80 6.44 11.45
C ASN A 24 39.27 6.66 11.68
N GLY A 25 38.47 5.69 11.25
CA GLY A 25 37.23 5.31 11.95
C GLY A 25 35.89 5.66 11.28
N ASN A 26 35.63 5.08 10.10
CA ASN A 26 34.35 5.16 9.41
C ASN A 26 33.25 4.42 10.20
N SER A 27 32.51 5.13 11.06
CA SER A 27 31.29 4.63 11.68
C SER A 27 30.11 4.91 10.75
N ASN A 28 29.98 4.06 9.73
CA ASN A 28 28.75 3.94 8.94
C ASN A 28 27.61 3.51 9.87
N ASN A 29 26.90 4.48 10.45
CA ASN A 29 25.58 4.28 11.05
C ASN A 29 24.59 3.97 9.91
N ASN A 30 24.67 2.74 9.41
CA ASN A 30 23.66 2.15 8.55
C ASN A 30 22.43 1.95 9.44
N MET A 31 21.52 2.94 9.48
CA MET A 31 20.19 2.77 10.04
C MET A 31 19.47 1.71 9.19
N GLU A 32 19.69 0.46 9.54
CA GLU A 32 18.97 -0.68 9.02
C GLU A 32 17.49 -0.44 9.32
N ILE A 33 16.70 -0.23 8.27
CA ILE A 33 15.25 -0.14 8.38
C ILE A 33 14.79 -1.56 8.71
N VAL A 34 14.73 -1.88 10.00
CA VAL A 34 14.18 -3.13 10.49
C VAL A 34 12.67 -3.07 10.27
N TRP A 35 12.19 -3.78 9.25
CA TRP A 35 10.79 -4.13 9.16
C TRP A 35 10.52 -5.14 10.27
N GLN A 36 10.02 -4.68 11.41
CA GLN A 36 9.45 -5.61 12.39
C GLN A 36 8.23 -6.24 11.73
N THR A 37 8.42 -7.43 11.16
CA THR A 37 7.34 -8.33 10.75
C THR A 37 6.48 -8.54 11.99
N PRO A 38 5.20 -8.16 11.97
CA PRO A 38 4.36 -8.36 13.14
C PRO A 38 4.23 -9.86 13.38
N ALA A 39 4.14 -10.26 14.65
CA ALA A 39 4.18 -11.62 15.21
C ALA A 39 3.15 -12.64 14.65
N ASN A 40 2.57 -12.38 13.48
CA ASN A 40 1.55 -13.16 12.81
C ASN A 40 1.73 -13.02 11.27
N PRO A 41 2.62 -13.82 10.64
CA PRO A 41 2.67 -13.95 9.19
C PRO A 41 1.37 -14.56 8.65
N PRO A 42 0.96 -14.27 7.40
CA PRO A 42 -0.21 -14.91 6.80
C PRO A 42 0.01 -16.42 6.65
N VAL A 43 -0.97 -17.21 7.08
CA VAL A 43 -1.04 -18.68 6.92
C VAL A 43 -2.32 -19.08 6.19
N LYS A 44 -2.40 -20.31 5.68
CA LYS A 44 -3.55 -20.76 4.88
C LYS A 44 -4.86 -20.67 5.65
N GLU A 45 -4.80 -20.97 6.95
CA GLU A 45 -5.93 -21.03 7.87
C GLU A 45 -6.53 -19.64 8.17
N ASP A 46 -5.83 -18.57 7.82
CA ASP A 46 -6.35 -17.21 7.92
C ASP A 46 -7.44 -16.92 6.88
N TYR A 47 -7.44 -17.63 5.75
CA TYR A 47 -8.32 -17.31 4.62
C TYR A 47 -9.60 -18.15 4.66
N ILE A 48 -10.72 -17.48 4.45
CA ILE A 48 -12.05 -18.10 4.39
C ILE A 48 -12.67 -17.75 3.04
N PHE A 49 -13.06 -18.77 2.29
CA PHE A 49 -13.65 -18.62 0.96
C PHE A 49 -15.18 -18.73 1.05
N ARG A 50 -15.89 -17.68 0.63
CA ARG A 50 -17.37 -17.60 0.61
C ARG A 50 -17.83 -16.82 -0.61
N ASP A 51 -18.81 -17.32 -1.36
CA ASP A 51 -19.41 -16.65 -2.52
C ASP A 51 -18.39 -16.12 -3.56
N GLY A 52 -17.36 -16.90 -3.86
CA GLY A 52 -16.29 -16.50 -4.79
C GLY A 52 -15.37 -15.40 -4.27
N ARG A 53 -15.39 -15.11 -2.96
CA ARG A 53 -14.53 -14.11 -2.30
C ARG A 53 -13.61 -14.76 -1.26
N ARG A 54 -12.39 -14.23 -1.16
CA ARG A 54 -11.39 -14.55 -0.15
C ARG A 54 -11.51 -13.52 0.98
N ASN A 55 -12.01 -13.97 2.13
CA ASN A 55 -12.07 -13.24 3.39
C ASN A 55 -10.85 -13.60 4.25
N VAL A 56 -10.52 -12.75 5.21
CA VAL A 56 -9.47 -13.00 6.19
C VAL A 56 -10.12 -13.03 7.57
N LYS A 57 -9.85 -14.07 8.36
CA LYS A 57 -10.25 -14.14 9.77
C LYS A 57 -9.80 -12.88 10.50
N PRO A 58 -10.67 -12.19 11.25
CA PRO A 58 -10.27 -11.04 12.03
C PRO A 58 -9.10 -11.36 12.96
N TYR A 59 -8.14 -10.44 13.10
CA TYR A 59 -6.93 -10.67 13.89
C TYR A 59 -6.48 -9.40 14.62
N TYR A 60 -5.82 -9.58 15.77
CA TYR A 60 -5.19 -8.47 16.49
C TYR A 60 -3.90 -8.05 15.81
N PHE A 61 -3.66 -6.74 15.80
CA PHE A 61 -2.53 -6.13 15.15
C PHE A 61 -2.03 -4.91 15.92
N GLU A 62 -0.72 -4.80 16.07
CA GLU A 62 -0.08 -3.66 16.68
C GLU A 62 0.60 -2.80 15.61
N PHE A 63 0.17 -1.54 15.49
CA PHE A 63 0.90 -0.54 14.73
C PHE A 63 1.97 0.07 15.62
N ILE A 64 3.23 -0.07 15.22
CA ILE A 64 4.37 0.50 15.93
C ILE A 64 4.97 1.63 15.10
N SER A 65 5.25 2.76 15.74
CA SER A 65 5.99 3.88 15.16
C SER A 65 6.94 4.47 16.18
N HIS A 66 8.04 5.05 15.73
CA HIS A 66 8.76 6.02 16.55
C HIS A 66 8.21 7.43 16.33
N VAL A 67 8.21 8.25 17.37
CA VAL A 67 7.79 9.65 17.32
C VAL A 67 8.75 10.43 16.41
N LYS A 68 8.18 11.07 15.39
CA LYS A 68 8.90 11.94 14.47
C LYS A 68 9.02 13.34 15.04
N ASN A 69 10.02 14.10 14.61
CA ASN A 69 10.21 15.47 15.08
C ASN A 69 8.96 16.35 14.90
N ARG A 70 8.23 16.22 13.79
CA ARG A 70 6.98 16.97 13.55
C ARG A 70 5.79 16.59 14.47
N TRP A 71 5.93 15.49 15.21
CA TRP A 71 4.92 14.98 16.15
C TRP A 71 5.23 15.37 17.59
N ALA A 72 6.50 15.65 17.90
CA ALA A 72 6.92 16.04 19.24
C ALA A 72 6.20 17.30 19.70
N GLY A 73 5.84 17.35 20.99
CA GLY A 73 5.12 18.50 21.56
C GLY A 73 3.59 18.44 21.40
N LYS A 74 3.04 17.50 20.63
CA LYS A 74 1.60 17.24 20.58
C LYS A 74 1.17 16.27 21.68
N THR A 75 -0.07 16.39 22.15
CA THR A 75 -0.66 15.34 22.99
C THR A 75 -0.80 14.06 22.18
N ILE A 76 -0.81 12.91 22.86
CA ILE A 76 -0.97 11.61 22.20
C ILE A 76 -2.29 11.55 21.41
N VAL A 77 -3.37 12.14 21.93
CA VAL A 77 -4.67 12.14 21.24
C VAL A 77 -4.65 13.06 20.02
N ASP A 78 -4.14 14.30 20.15
CA ASP A 78 -4.10 15.26 19.05
C ASP A 78 -3.19 14.77 17.93
N LEU A 79 -2.04 14.18 18.29
CA LEU A 79 -1.16 13.50 17.34
C LEU A 79 -1.95 12.49 16.49
N PHE A 80 -2.70 11.61 17.14
CA PHE A 80 -3.44 10.57 16.43
C PHE A 80 -4.57 11.15 15.58
N ALA A 81 -5.34 12.11 16.12
CA ALA A 81 -6.45 12.73 15.41
C ALA A 81 -6.01 13.52 14.17
N GLU A 82 -4.87 14.21 14.22
CA GLU A 82 -4.38 15.04 13.12
C GLU A 82 -3.66 14.22 12.03
N GLU A 83 -2.77 13.31 12.42
CA GLU A 83 -1.94 12.56 11.47
C GLU A 83 -2.66 11.32 10.93
N PHE A 84 -3.58 10.74 11.71
CA PHE A 84 -4.31 9.53 11.36
C PHE A 84 -5.81 9.81 11.35
N LYS A 85 -6.27 10.62 10.40
CA LYS A 85 -7.68 11.02 10.21
C LYS A 85 -8.66 9.89 9.84
N GLY A 86 -8.32 8.63 10.16
CA GLY A 86 -9.17 7.48 9.92
C GLY A 86 -10.24 7.29 10.99
N ARG A 87 -10.19 7.99 12.13
CA ARG A 87 -11.12 7.77 13.26
C ARG A 87 -11.46 9.10 13.94
N PRO A 88 -12.65 9.21 14.56
CA PRO A 88 -13.02 10.42 15.29
C PRO A 88 -12.13 10.63 16.52
N TYR A 89 -12.03 11.87 16.99
CA TYR A 89 -11.21 12.24 18.15
C TYR A 89 -11.51 11.36 19.39
N ASP A 90 -12.79 11.16 19.70
CA ASP A 90 -13.25 10.40 20.87
C ASP A 90 -12.83 8.92 20.86
N TYR A 91 -12.63 8.36 19.67
CA TYR A 91 -12.04 7.02 19.56
C TYR A 91 -10.62 7.01 20.15
N TYR A 92 -9.80 8.02 19.85
CA TYR A 92 -8.41 8.08 20.31
C TYR A 92 -8.33 8.35 21.80
N VAL A 93 -9.22 9.19 22.33
CA VAL A 93 -9.39 9.36 23.79
C VAL A 93 -9.67 8.01 24.46
N SER A 94 -10.63 7.26 23.94
CA SER A 94 -11.01 5.96 24.49
C SER A 94 -9.89 4.93 24.36
N ALA A 95 -9.19 4.91 23.22
CA ALA A 95 -8.09 4.00 22.96
C ALA A 95 -6.89 4.21 23.89
N VAL A 96 -6.58 5.47 24.25
CA VAL A 96 -5.56 5.77 25.27
C VAL A 96 -6.05 5.31 26.65
N LYS A 97 -7.29 5.65 27.03
CA LYS A 97 -7.86 5.27 28.34
C LYS A 97 -7.90 3.75 28.57
N CYS A 98 -8.16 2.95 27.54
CA CYS A 98 -8.19 1.49 27.63
C CYS A 98 -6.85 0.81 27.30
N GLY A 99 -5.76 1.57 27.17
CA GLY A 99 -4.40 1.04 26.98
C GLY A 99 -4.13 0.46 25.59
N ARG A 100 -4.99 0.73 24.59
CA ARG A 100 -4.73 0.35 23.19
C ARG A 100 -3.71 1.24 22.52
N ILE A 101 -3.52 2.46 23.01
CA ILE A 101 -2.44 3.34 22.58
C ILE A 101 -1.49 3.48 23.77
N GLN A 102 -0.22 3.14 23.54
CA GLN A 102 0.82 3.17 24.55
C GLN A 102 2.04 3.93 24.04
N VAL A 103 2.82 4.45 24.98
CA VAL A 103 4.11 5.10 24.71
C VAL A 103 5.18 4.35 25.49
N ASP A 104 6.22 3.90 24.80
CA ASP A 104 7.30 3.06 25.31
C ASP A 104 6.83 1.77 25.99
N GLY A 105 5.63 1.29 25.63
CA GLY A 105 4.98 0.10 26.23
C GLY A 105 4.13 0.39 27.45
N GLU A 106 4.04 1.65 27.88
CA GLU A 106 3.30 2.05 29.07
C GLU A 106 1.98 2.77 28.71
N MET A 107 0.98 2.63 29.58
CA MET A 107 -0.23 3.44 29.52
C MET A 107 0.08 4.87 29.93
N VAL A 108 -0.42 5.83 29.15
CA VAL A 108 -0.22 7.26 29.40
C VAL A 108 -1.55 7.99 29.54
N PRO A 109 -1.62 9.12 30.26
CA PRO A 109 -2.83 9.94 30.29
C PRO A 109 -3.12 10.54 28.92
N VAL A 110 -4.39 10.88 28.65
CA VAL A 110 -4.81 11.50 27.38
C VAL A 110 -4.10 12.82 27.09
N SER A 111 -3.68 13.54 28.14
CA SER A 111 -2.90 14.78 28.06
C SER A 111 -1.40 14.57 27.85
N TYR A 112 -0.93 13.32 27.73
CA TYR A 112 0.49 13.04 27.60
C TYR A 112 1.06 13.62 26.31
N THR A 113 2.10 14.43 26.44
CA THR A 113 2.81 15.03 25.31
C THR A 113 3.96 14.13 24.86
N VAL A 114 3.93 13.73 23.59
CA VAL A 114 4.95 12.82 23.04
C VAL A 114 6.28 13.54 22.78
N LYS A 115 7.39 12.81 22.96
CA LYS A 115 8.76 13.27 22.74
C LYS A 115 9.38 12.51 21.57
N SER A 116 10.31 13.15 20.86
CA SER A 116 11.03 12.52 19.75
C SER A 116 11.64 11.17 20.13
N SER A 117 11.66 10.25 19.17
CA SER A 117 12.24 8.91 19.30
C SER A 117 11.49 7.93 20.22
N GLN A 118 10.48 8.36 20.98
CA GLN A 118 9.65 7.42 21.75
C GLN A 118 8.92 6.43 20.85
N LYS A 119 8.74 5.21 21.33
CA LYS A 119 7.96 4.18 20.64
C LYS A 119 6.49 4.38 20.96
N ILE A 120 5.66 4.61 19.94
CA ILE A 120 4.21 4.60 20.06
C ILE A 120 3.70 3.28 19.49
N SER A 121 2.85 2.59 20.24
CA SER A 121 2.09 1.44 19.75
C SER A 121 0.59 1.70 19.77
N HIS A 122 -0.10 1.14 18.78
CA HIS A 122 -1.56 1.17 18.69
C HIS A 122 -2.11 -0.22 18.35
N PHE A 123 -2.74 -0.86 19.33
CA PHE A 123 -3.38 -2.17 19.20
C PHE A 123 -4.78 -2.02 18.60
N LEU A 124 -5.02 -2.75 17.50
CA LEU A 124 -6.30 -2.79 16.79
C LEU A 124 -6.69 -4.23 16.46
N HIS A 125 -7.97 -4.51 16.54
CA HIS A 125 -8.55 -5.70 15.92
C HIS A 125 -8.87 -5.35 14.45
N ARG A 126 -8.27 -6.09 13.50
CA ARG A 126 -8.34 -5.79 12.07
C ARG A 126 -9.35 -6.67 11.37
N HIS A 127 -10.14 -6.02 10.52
CA HIS A 127 -11.03 -6.63 9.56
C HIS A 127 -10.58 -6.18 8.17
N GLU A 128 -10.07 -7.11 7.36
CA GLU A 128 -9.67 -6.78 5.99
C GLU A 128 -10.88 -6.89 5.06
N PRO A 129 -11.05 -5.95 4.11
CA PRO A 129 -12.06 -6.11 3.08
C PRO A 129 -11.81 -7.39 2.26
N PRO A 130 -12.87 -8.08 1.82
CA PRO A 130 -12.73 -9.23 0.95
C PRO A 130 -12.13 -8.85 -0.40
N VAL A 131 -11.46 -9.82 -1.01
CA VAL A 131 -11.00 -9.77 -2.41
C VAL A 131 -11.64 -10.93 -3.19
N MET A 132 -11.59 -10.91 -4.52
CA MET A 132 -12.03 -12.08 -5.30
C MET A 132 -11.13 -13.29 -4.98
N ALA A 133 -11.74 -14.47 -4.89
CA ALA A 133 -11.06 -15.73 -4.59
C ALA A 133 -10.29 -16.30 -5.79
N TRP A 134 -9.69 -15.45 -6.60
CA TRP A 134 -8.88 -15.88 -7.74
C TRP A 134 -7.44 -16.16 -7.32
N ASP A 135 -6.84 -17.13 -7.99
CA ASP A 135 -5.49 -17.57 -7.73
C ASP A 135 -4.46 -16.53 -8.17
N VAL A 136 -3.34 -16.50 -7.45
CA VAL A 136 -2.14 -15.81 -7.89
C VAL A 136 -1.27 -16.83 -8.61
N SER A 137 -1.47 -16.99 -9.92
CA SER A 137 -0.74 -18.00 -10.69
C SER A 137 0.74 -17.65 -10.79
N VAL A 138 1.61 -18.59 -10.43
CA VAL A 138 3.05 -18.45 -10.67
C VAL A 138 3.34 -18.81 -12.12
N LEU A 139 3.90 -17.86 -12.87
CA LEU A 139 4.24 -18.02 -14.28
C LEU A 139 5.67 -18.54 -14.47
N GLN A 140 6.60 -18.00 -13.69
CA GLN A 140 8.01 -18.37 -13.77
C GLN A 140 8.69 -18.27 -12.40
N LYS A 141 9.53 -19.25 -12.09
CA LYS A 141 10.35 -19.31 -10.88
C LYS A 141 11.82 -19.34 -11.27
N GLU A 142 12.54 -18.29 -10.90
CA GLU A 142 14.00 -18.20 -11.00
C GLU A 142 14.61 -18.15 -9.58
N PRO A 143 15.92 -18.35 -9.43
CA PRO A 143 16.56 -18.36 -8.11
C PRO A 143 16.27 -17.12 -7.27
N ASP A 144 16.31 -15.93 -7.90
CA ASP A 144 16.14 -14.64 -7.22
C ASP A 144 14.86 -13.88 -7.62
N VAL A 145 14.07 -14.42 -8.56
CA VAL A 145 12.94 -13.71 -9.18
C VAL A 145 11.74 -14.65 -9.32
N LEU A 146 10.56 -14.11 -9.02
CA LEU A 146 9.28 -14.79 -9.17
C LEU A 146 8.38 -13.92 -10.04
N THR A 147 7.90 -14.48 -11.14
CA THR A 147 6.94 -13.83 -12.02
C THR A 147 5.57 -14.45 -11.80
N VAL A 148 4.57 -13.63 -11.51
CA VAL A 148 3.20 -14.08 -11.23
C VAL A 148 2.19 -13.34 -12.09
N CYS A 149 1.04 -13.99 -12.33
CA CYS A 149 -0.16 -13.32 -12.83
C CYS A 149 -0.98 -12.84 -11.63
N LYS A 150 -0.98 -11.53 -11.41
CA LYS A 150 -1.80 -10.89 -10.39
C LYS A 150 -3.27 -10.85 -10.85
N PRO A 151 -4.23 -11.38 -10.08
CA PRO A 151 -5.64 -11.16 -10.33
C PRO A 151 -6.04 -9.70 -10.01
N PRO A 152 -7.05 -9.12 -10.67
CA PRO A 152 -7.61 -7.86 -10.22
C PRO A 152 -8.31 -8.06 -8.85
N SER A 153 -8.70 -6.97 -8.20
CA SER A 153 -9.22 -6.89 -6.82
C SER A 153 -8.18 -7.06 -5.69
N VAL A 154 -7.07 -7.77 -5.92
CA VAL A 154 -6.04 -8.06 -4.90
C VAL A 154 -4.92 -7.01 -4.93
N PRO A 155 -4.59 -6.30 -3.84
CA PRO A 155 -3.42 -5.42 -3.78
C PRO A 155 -2.09 -6.19 -3.84
N VAL A 156 -1.02 -5.55 -4.34
CA VAL A 156 0.30 -6.20 -4.44
C VAL A 156 0.94 -6.50 -3.08
N HIS A 157 0.96 -5.50 -2.19
CA HIS A 157 1.65 -5.55 -0.89
C HIS A 157 0.79 -4.91 0.20
N PRO A 158 1.08 -5.14 1.49
CA PRO A 158 0.37 -4.53 2.60
C PRO A 158 0.21 -3.02 2.43
N CYS A 159 -1.03 -2.56 2.31
CA CYS A 159 -1.35 -1.16 2.14
C CYS A 159 -2.78 -0.85 2.59
N GLY A 160 -2.96 0.27 3.28
CA GLY A 160 -4.27 0.72 3.74
C GLY A 160 -4.95 -0.34 4.61
N GLN A 161 -6.10 -0.83 4.16
CA GLN A 161 -6.88 -1.84 4.87
C GLN A 161 -6.42 -3.30 4.60
N TYR A 162 -5.45 -3.52 3.72
CA TYR A 162 -5.01 -4.85 3.31
C TYR A 162 -3.63 -5.19 3.86
N ARG A 163 -3.47 -6.37 4.43
CA ARG A 163 -2.19 -6.91 4.90
C ARG A 163 -2.05 -8.37 4.48
N LYS A 164 -2.96 -9.24 4.91
CA LYS A 164 -2.98 -10.66 4.51
C LYS A 164 -3.57 -10.83 3.11
N ASN A 165 -4.68 -10.13 2.80
CA ASN A 165 -5.30 -10.10 1.47
C ASN A 165 -4.48 -9.28 0.46
N THR A 166 -3.27 -9.73 0.15
CA THR A 166 -2.34 -9.12 -0.81
C THR A 166 -1.61 -10.20 -1.57
N VAL A 167 -1.07 -9.90 -2.76
CA VAL A 167 -0.33 -10.88 -3.56
C VAL A 167 0.81 -11.51 -2.75
N VAL A 168 1.61 -10.71 -2.05
CA VAL A 168 2.69 -11.24 -1.21
C VAL A 168 2.18 -12.08 -0.03
N GLY A 169 1.05 -11.68 0.58
CA GLY A 169 0.47 -12.43 1.71
C GLY A 169 -0.16 -13.75 1.30
N ILE A 170 -0.81 -13.78 0.14
CA ILE A 170 -1.39 -15.00 -0.46
C ILE A 170 -0.26 -15.94 -0.86
N LEU A 171 0.78 -15.46 -1.54
CA LEU A 171 1.94 -16.28 -1.93
C LEU A 171 2.69 -16.83 -0.71
N GLN A 172 2.83 -16.04 0.35
CA GLN A 172 3.42 -16.50 1.60
C GLN A 172 2.60 -17.63 2.22
N ALA A 173 1.30 -17.45 2.36
CA ALA A 173 0.44 -18.45 2.99
C ALA A 173 0.26 -19.71 2.15
N GLU A 174 -0.06 -19.56 0.86
CA GLU A 174 -0.48 -20.67 0.01
C GLU A 174 0.71 -21.47 -0.57
N HIS A 175 1.85 -20.79 -0.78
CA HIS A 175 3.01 -21.36 -1.47
C HIS A 175 4.32 -21.32 -0.67
N ASP A 176 4.30 -20.83 0.58
CA ASP A 176 5.50 -20.65 1.41
C ASP A 176 6.59 -19.81 0.71
N LEU A 177 6.14 -18.80 -0.05
CA LEU A 177 7.03 -17.90 -0.79
C LEU A 177 7.15 -16.58 -0.05
N ALA A 178 8.09 -16.52 0.90
CA ALA A 178 8.49 -15.30 1.59
C ALA A 178 9.98 -15.34 2.02
N PRO A 179 10.67 -14.20 2.15
CA PRO A 179 10.21 -12.85 1.83
C PRO A 179 10.15 -12.60 0.30
N LEU A 180 9.18 -11.79 -0.13
CA LEU A 180 9.06 -11.33 -1.51
C LEU A 180 9.06 -9.80 -1.54
N PHE A 181 9.84 -9.25 -2.46
CA PHE A 181 10.06 -7.81 -2.62
C PHE A 181 9.50 -7.36 -3.96
N PRO A 182 8.34 -6.68 -4.00
CA PRO A 182 7.82 -6.14 -5.24
C PRO A 182 8.79 -5.16 -5.89
N VAL A 183 9.08 -5.39 -7.17
CA VAL A 183 9.96 -4.51 -7.97
C VAL A 183 9.17 -3.37 -8.60
N HIS A 184 7.89 -3.62 -8.91
CA HIS A 184 6.90 -2.63 -9.30
C HIS A 184 5.54 -2.96 -8.65
N ARG A 185 4.56 -2.07 -8.84
CA ARG A 185 3.18 -2.27 -8.37
C ARG A 185 2.20 -2.14 -9.52
N LEU A 186 1.13 -2.93 -9.43
CA LEU A 186 -0.10 -2.74 -10.20
C LEU A 186 -1.17 -2.21 -9.25
N ASP A 187 -2.10 -1.41 -9.76
CA ASP A 187 -3.26 -0.97 -8.98
C ASP A 187 -4.12 -2.17 -8.57
N ARG A 188 -4.91 -2.01 -7.50
CA ARG A 188 -5.73 -3.09 -6.93
C ARG A 188 -6.61 -3.76 -7.98
N LEU A 189 -7.27 -2.97 -8.82
CA LEU A 189 -8.20 -3.44 -9.86
C LEU A 189 -7.50 -3.85 -11.17
N VAL A 190 -6.18 -3.67 -11.29
CA VAL A 190 -5.43 -4.03 -12.49
C VAL A 190 -4.88 -5.45 -12.36
N SER A 191 -5.14 -6.30 -13.34
CA SER A 191 -4.59 -7.64 -13.44
C SER A 191 -3.32 -7.67 -14.29
N GLY A 192 -2.58 -8.77 -14.22
CA GLY A 192 -1.51 -9.07 -15.17
C GLY A 192 -0.17 -9.38 -14.53
N LEU A 193 0.89 -9.26 -15.34
CA LEU A 193 2.22 -9.70 -14.97
C LEU A 193 2.81 -8.83 -13.85
N LEU A 194 3.31 -9.49 -12.81
CA LEU A 194 3.97 -8.87 -11.69
C LEU A 194 5.28 -9.60 -11.38
N ILE A 195 6.37 -8.84 -11.27
CA ILE A 195 7.68 -9.37 -10.91
C ILE A 195 7.95 -9.09 -9.43
N LEU A 196 8.35 -10.13 -8.71
CA LEU A 196 8.70 -10.11 -7.29
C LEU A 196 10.14 -10.62 -7.15
N ALA A 197 11.01 -9.87 -6.51
CA ALA A 197 12.35 -10.32 -6.16
C ALA A 197 12.33 -11.11 -4.86
N ARG A 198 13.27 -12.05 -4.69
CA ARG A 198 13.42 -12.86 -3.46
C ARG A 198 14.34 -12.22 -2.43
N ASN A 199 15.08 -11.17 -2.80
CA ASN A 199 15.92 -10.39 -1.90
C ASN A 199 15.89 -8.90 -2.27
N ALA A 200 16.24 -8.05 -1.29
CA ALA A 200 16.20 -6.60 -1.44
C ALA A 200 17.16 -6.09 -2.54
N SER A 201 18.37 -6.65 -2.61
CA SER A 201 19.38 -6.26 -3.60
C SER A 201 18.90 -6.47 -5.04
N LYS A 202 18.27 -7.61 -5.33
CA LYS A 202 17.67 -7.88 -6.64
C LYS A 202 16.49 -6.95 -6.90
N ALA A 203 15.67 -6.68 -5.90
CA ALA A 203 14.56 -5.73 -6.04
C ALA A 203 15.05 -4.33 -6.44
N ASP A 204 16.14 -3.86 -5.83
CA ASP A 204 16.76 -2.57 -6.15
C ASP A 204 17.36 -2.55 -7.55
N LEU A 205 18.02 -3.64 -8.00
CA LEU A 205 18.51 -3.77 -9.37
C LEU A 205 17.39 -3.60 -10.40
N PHE A 206 16.26 -4.29 -10.22
CA PHE A 206 15.11 -4.17 -11.12
C PHE A 206 14.49 -2.78 -11.07
N ARG A 207 14.42 -2.13 -9.90
CA ARG A 207 13.93 -0.75 -9.79
C ARG A 207 14.80 0.21 -10.59
N GLN A 208 16.13 0.10 -10.48
CA GLN A 208 17.07 0.90 -11.27
C GLN A 208 16.90 0.69 -12.78
N GLN A 209 16.67 -0.55 -13.22
CA GLN A 209 16.40 -0.84 -14.64
C GLN A 209 15.08 -0.21 -15.13
N ILE A 210 14.03 -0.24 -14.29
CA ILE A 210 12.75 0.42 -14.58
C ILE A 210 12.93 1.94 -14.65
N GLU A 211 13.66 2.53 -13.70
CA GLU A 211 13.96 3.97 -13.66
C GLU A 211 14.81 4.41 -14.85
N ALA A 212 15.74 3.56 -15.29
CA ALA A 212 16.57 3.77 -16.49
C ALA A 212 15.84 3.49 -17.81
N GLY A 213 14.53 3.19 -17.80
CA GLY A 213 13.74 2.95 -19.02
C GLY A 213 14.09 1.67 -19.78
N LYS A 214 14.81 0.74 -19.15
CA LYS A 214 15.23 -0.54 -19.78
C LYS A 214 14.12 -1.59 -19.83
N VAL A 215 12.96 -1.29 -19.23
CA VAL A 215 11.82 -2.22 -19.13
C VAL A 215 10.66 -1.66 -19.92
N ILE A 216 10.24 -2.42 -20.95
CA ILE A 216 9.04 -2.12 -21.73
C ILE A 216 7.84 -2.72 -21.01
N LYS A 217 6.81 -1.90 -20.78
CA LYS A 217 5.54 -2.33 -20.17
C LYS A 217 4.43 -2.17 -21.20
N ARG A 218 3.60 -3.20 -21.32
CA ARG A 218 2.45 -3.20 -22.24
C ARG A 218 1.20 -3.58 -21.46
N TYR A 219 0.14 -2.82 -21.68
CA TYR A 219 -1.17 -3.06 -21.08
C TYR A 219 -2.22 -3.11 -22.17
N ILE A 220 -3.26 -3.90 -21.95
CA ILE A 220 -4.45 -3.90 -22.79
C ILE A 220 -5.57 -3.26 -21.99
N ALA A 221 -6.22 -2.26 -22.59
CA ALA A 221 -7.38 -1.59 -22.01
C ALA A 221 -8.57 -1.69 -22.96
N ARG A 222 -9.75 -1.97 -22.42
CA ARG A 222 -11.01 -1.73 -23.12
C ARG A 222 -11.46 -0.32 -22.81
N VAL A 223 -11.68 0.50 -23.82
CA VAL A 223 -12.09 1.90 -23.68
C VAL A 223 -13.47 2.12 -24.30
N ASN A 224 -14.18 3.12 -23.79
CA ASN A 224 -15.45 3.58 -24.37
C ASN A 224 -15.18 4.32 -25.68
N GLY A 225 -16.01 4.08 -26.69
CA GLY A 225 -15.92 4.72 -28.00
C GLY A 225 -14.97 4.03 -28.99
N VAL A 226 -14.90 4.60 -30.19
CA VAL A 226 -14.00 4.18 -31.27
C VAL A 226 -12.71 4.98 -31.16
N PHE A 227 -11.67 4.39 -30.57
CA PHE A 227 -10.36 5.01 -30.42
C PHE A 227 -9.78 5.33 -31.82
N PRO A 228 -9.00 6.41 -32.00
CA PRO A 228 -8.44 6.76 -33.29
C PRO A 228 -7.58 5.65 -33.89
N GLU A 229 -7.50 5.61 -35.23
CA GLU A 229 -6.54 4.77 -35.95
C GLU A 229 -5.12 5.32 -35.83
N GLY A 230 -4.13 4.45 -35.99
CA GLY A 230 -2.71 4.79 -35.84
C GLY A 230 -2.24 4.92 -34.38
N GLU A 231 -0.94 5.15 -34.22
CA GLU A 231 -0.33 5.40 -32.90
C GLU A 231 -0.70 6.80 -32.41
N GLN A 232 -1.22 6.88 -31.19
CA GLN A 232 -1.52 8.12 -30.49
C GLN A 232 -0.51 8.29 -29.35
N VAL A 233 0.22 9.41 -29.34
CA VAL A 233 1.17 9.74 -28.26
C VAL A 233 0.54 10.80 -27.37
N VAL A 234 0.35 10.48 -26.09
CA VAL A 234 -0.15 11.41 -25.10
C VAL A 234 0.98 11.78 -24.16
N ASP A 235 1.46 13.01 -24.28
CA ASP A 235 2.52 13.58 -23.46
C ASP A 235 2.01 14.82 -22.71
N VAL A 236 1.43 14.57 -21.53
CA VAL A 236 0.83 15.60 -20.68
C VAL A 236 1.16 15.33 -19.22
N ASN A 237 1.32 16.40 -18.44
CA ASN A 237 1.69 16.28 -17.04
C ASN A 237 0.58 15.62 -16.23
N ILE A 238 0.96 14.84 -15.22
CA ILE A 238 0.03 14.21 -14.29
C ILE A 238 0.30 14.67 -12.87
N ASN A 239 -0.76 15.15 -12.23
CA ASN A 239 -0.76 15.51 -10.82
C ASN A 239 -1.59 14.50 -10.02
N TYR A 240 -0.99 13.87 -9.00
CA TYR A 240 -1.69 12.92 -8.13
C TYR A 240 -2.15 13.62 -6.86
N ASN A 241 -3.48 13.75 -6.71
CA ASN A 241 -4.08 14.23 -5.49
C ASN A 241 -4.26 13.06 -4.50
N ALA A 242 -3.46 13.06 -3.44
CA ALA A 242 -3.46 12.00 -2.44
C ALA A 242 -4.74 11.96 -1.58
N SER A 243 -5.40 13.11 -1.32
CA SER A 243 -6.65 13.14 -0.53
C SER A 243 -7.82 12.62 -1.36
N ALA A 244 -7.89 12.99 -2.64
CA ALA A 244 -8.88 12.45 -3.57
C ALA A 244 -8.55 11.01 -4.02
N GLY A 245 -7.30 10.56 -3.85
CA GLY A 245 -6.83 9.28 -4.37
C GLY A 245 -6.97 9.17 -5.89
N ARG A 246 -6.86 10.30 -6.60
CA ARG A 246 -7.13 10.43 -8.03
C ARG A 246 -6.05 11.30 -8.66
N SER A 247 -5.63 10.94 -9.85
CA SER A 247 -4.74 11.74 -10.70
C SER A 247 -5.53 12.59 -11.68
N THR A 248 -5.01 13.75 -12.05
CA THR A 248 -5.54 14.64 -13.10
C THR A 248 -4.47 14.91 -14.16
N ALA A 249 -4.90 15.10 -15.41
CA ALA A 249 -4.02 15.57 -16.49
C ALA A 249 -3.98 17.10 -16.47
N GLU A 250 -2.79 17.66 -16.68
CA GLU A 250 -2.55 19.09 -16.78
C GLU A 250 -1.82 19.35 -18.11
N SER A 251 -2.48 20.08 -19.02
CA SER A 251 -1.90 20.56 -20.26
C SER A 251 -1.77 22.07 -20.16
N GLY A 252 -0.55 22.59 -20.24
CA GLY A 252 -0.31 24.02 -20.20
C GLY A 252 1.09 24.37 -20.68
N ASP A 253 1.22 25.54 -21.30
CA ASP A 253 2.52 26.10 -21.62
C ASP A 253 3.18 26.59 -20.34
N SER A 254 4.48 26.31 -20.21
CA SER A 254 5.35 26.87 -19.15
C SER A 254 5.45 28.41 -19.18
N LEU A 255 4.74 29.08 -20.10
CA LEU A 255 4.64 30.55 -20.25
C LEU A 255 3.45 31.18 -19.50
N GLY A 256 2.53 30.39 -18.95
CA GLY A 256 1.47 30.92 -18.09
C GLY A 256 1.99 31.24 -16.68
N ASP A 257 1.44 32.29 -16.06
CA ASP A 257 1.81 32.78 -14.71
C ASP A 257 1.61 31.76 -13.56
N THR A 258 1.10 30.56 -13.87
CA THR A 258 0.90 29.48 -12.90
C THR A 258 1.75 28.25 -13.28
N PRO A 259 2.78 27.90 -12.50
CA PRO A 259 3.58 26.72 -12.77
C PRO A 259 2.76 25.43 -12.67
N LEU A 260 2.97 24.52 -13.62
CA LEU A 260 2.37 23.19 -13.63
C LEU A 260 2.75 22.44 -12.34
N LYS A 261 1.76 21.85 -11.68
CA LYS A 261 1.97 21.07 -10.43
C LYS A 261 2.22 19.60 -10.74
N GLY A 262 1.79 19.13 -11.90
CA GLY A 262 1.98 17.76 -12.38
C GLY A 262 3.41 17.43 -12.81
N LYS A 263 3.68 16.12 -12.91
CA LYS A 263 4.95 15.57 -13.39
C LYS A 263 4.79 15.08 -14.84
N ALA A 264 5.85 15.23 -15.63
CA ALA A 264 5.91 14.72 -17.00
C ALA A 264 5.49 13.25 -17.08
N ALA A 265 4.58 12.97 -18.01
CA ALA A 265 4.05 11.66 -18.27
C ALA A 265 3.71 11.46 -19.75
N CYS A 266 4.32 10.44 -20.35
CA CYS A 266 4.12 10.05 -21.74
C CYS A 266 3.66 8.59 -21.83
N THR A 267 2.63 8.35 -22.66
CA THR A 267 2.09 7.03 -23.00
C THR A 267 1.78 6.95 -24.49
N LYS A 268 2.16 5.84 -25.13
CA LYS A 268 1.74 5.51 -26.49
C LYS A 268 0.52 4.61 -26.47
N PHE A 269 -0.43 4.87 -27.37
CA PHE A 269 -1.65 4.09 -27.51
C PHE A 269 -1.85 3.66 -28.95
N THR A 270 -2.18 2.39 -29.14
CA THR A 270 -2.49 1.85 -30.47
C THR A 270 -3.78 1.05 -30.38
N ARG A 271 -4.77 1.39 -31.19
CA ARG A 271 -6.00 0.60 -31.28
C ARG A 271 -5.69 -0.77 -31.88
N ILE A 272 -6.06 -1.84 -31.18
CA ILE A 272 -5.97 -3.22 -31.66
C ILE A 272 -7.24 -3.59 -32.44
N SER A 273 -8.41 -3.30 -31.87
CA SER A 273 -9.69 -3.63 -32.47
C SER A 273 -10.81 -2.74 -31.93
N THR A 274 -11.95 -2.74 -32.60
CA THR A 274 -13.16 -2.05 -32.15
C THR A 274 -14.40 -2.83 -32.59
N ASN A 275 -15.48 -2.71 -31.83
CA ASN A 275 -16.80 -3.21 -32.19
C ASN A 275 -17.80 -2.06 -32.49
N GLY A 276 -17.30 -0.84 -32.71
CA GLY A 276 -18.10 0.37 -32.95
C GLY A 276 -18.58 1.10 -31.69
N THR A 277 -18.64 0.44 -30.53
CA THR A 277 -19.03 1.08 -29.24
C THR A 277 -17.87 1.16 -28.26
N HIS A 278 -16.95 0.22 -28.34
CA HIS A 278 -15.75 0.12 -27.53
C HIS A 278 -14.55 -0.19 -28.41
N SER A 279 -13.36 0.08 -27.87
CA SER A 279 -12.10 -0.26 -28.50
C SER A 279 -11.19 -1.01 -27.54
N ILE A 280 -10.41 -1.94 -28.07
CA ILE A 280 -9.29 -2.57 -27.37
C ILE A 280 -8.03 -1.82 -27.76
N VAL A 281 -7.31 -1.31 -26.77
CA VAL A 281 -6.16 -0.41 -26.95
C VAL A 281 -4.93 -1.01 -26.28
N LEU A 282 -3.85 -1.14 -27.04
CA LEU A 282 -2.51 -1.37 -26.51
C LEU A 282 -2.00 -0.07 -25.91
N CYS A 283 -1.58 -0.11 -24.65
CA CYS A 283 -1.04 1.03 -23.92
C CYS A 283 0.41 0.74 -23.55
N GLU A 284 1.33 1.60 -23.98
CA GLU A 284 2.77 1.49 -23.73
C GLU A 284 3.24 2.74 -22.97
N PRO A 285 3.18 2.74 -21.63
CA PRO A 285 3.62 3.87 -20.83
C PRO A 285 5.15 3.97 -20.86
N ILE A 286 5.67 5.10 -21.33
CA ILE A 286 7.10 5.42 -21.36
C ILE A 286 7.57 5.87 -19.96
N THR A 287 6.66 6.46 -19.20
CA THR A 287 6.85 6.90 -17.81
C THR A 287 5.92 6.13 -16.87
N GLY A 288 6.12 6.23 -15.54
CA GLY A 288 5.36 5.45 -14.55
C GLY A 288 4.69 6.28 -13.46
N ARG A 289 3.68 7.09 -13.79
CA ARG A 289 2.89 7.86 -12.81
C ARG A 289 1.66 7.10 -12.32
N THR A 290 1.19 7.42 -11.12
CA THR A 290 -0.01 6.80 -10.54
C THR A 290 -1.22 7.07 -11.44
N HIS A 291 -1.97 6.02 -11.77
CA HIS A 291 -3.14 6.05 -12.67
C HIS A 291 -2.86 6.59 -14.09
N GLN A 292 -1.61 6.60 -14.57
CA GLN A 292 -1.24 7.27 -15.82
C GLN A 292 -2.07 6.88 -17.04
N ILE A 293 -2.16 5.57 -17.33
CA ILE A 293 -2.95 5.07 -18.47
C ILE A 293 -4.41 5.49 -18.35
N ARG A 294 -4.99 5.41 -17.14
CA ARG A 294 -6.40 5.73 -16.86
C ARG A 294 -6.70 7.20 -17.12
N VAL A 295 -5.82 8.09 -16.64
CA VAL A 295 -5.93 9.54 -16.82
C VAL A 295 -5.70 9.95 -18.26
N HIS A 296 -4.68 9.41 -18.92
CA HIS A 296 -4.38 9.74 -20.31
C HIS A 296 -5.50 9.30 -21.26
N LEU A 297 -6.07 8.11 -21.06
CA LEU A 297 -7.23 7.65 -21.83
C LEU A 297 -8.49 8.49 -21.55
N GLN A 298 -8.72 8.91 -20.30
CA GLN A 298 -9.78 9.88 -20.00
C GLN A 298 -9.52 11.22 -20.72
N TYR A 299 -8.28 11.73 -20.66
CA TYR A 299 -7.88 13.00 -21.25
C TYR A 299 -8.09 13.03 -22.77
N THR A 300 -7.88 11.91 -23.46
CA THR A 300 -8.15 11.80 -24.90
C THR A 300 -9.63 11.63 -25.25
N GLY A 301 -10.53 11.57 -24.26
CA GLY A 301 -11.97 11.36 -24.46
C GLY A 301 -12.39 9.89 -24.56
N TYR A 302 -11.48 8.94 -24.34
CA TYR A 302 -11.74 7.50 -24.45
C TYR A 302 -11.43 6.78 -23.12
N PRO A 303 -12.17 7.06 -22.03
CA PRO A 303 -11.88 6.48 -20.73
C PRO A 303 -12.01 4.95 -20.74
N ILE A 304 -11.28 4.30 -19.83
CA ILE A 304 -11.37 2.85 -19.64
C ILE A 304 -12.80 2.46 -19.24
N ALA A 305 -13.36 1.46 -19.93
CA ALA A 305 -14.67 0.92 -19.64
C ALA A 305 -14.73 0.37 -18.20
N ASN A 306 -15.81 0.68 -17.48
CA ASN A 306 -16.03 0.32 -16.07
C ASN A 306 -15.03 0.94 -15.07
N ASP A 307 -14.26 1.95 -15.47
CA ASP A 307 -13.41 2.69 -14.54
C ASP A 307 -14.21 3.75 -13.78
N MET A 308 -14.91 3.33 -12.73
CA MET A 308 -15.77 4.20 -11.91
C MET A 308 -15.07 5.45 -11.38
N LEU A 309 -13.75 5.41 -11.14
CA LEU A 309 -13.02 6.57 -10.63
C LEU A 309 -12.90 7.67 -11.69
N TYR A 310 -12.82 7.30 -12.96
CA TYR A 310 -12.57 8.18 -14.10
C TYR A 310 -13.79 8.32 -15.04
N LEU A 311 -14.86 7.58 -14.80
CA LEU A 311 -16.16 7.77 -15.47
C LEU A 311 -17.10 8.73 -14.71
N CYS A 312 -16.86 8.98 -13.42
CA CYS A 312 -17.64 9.95 -12.65
C CYS A 312 -17.09 11.38 -12.78
N GLU A 313 -17.96 12.31 -13.20
CA GLU A 313 -17.71 13.76 -13.22
C GLU A 313 -17.71 14.37 -11.81
N HIS A 314 -18.51 13.82 -10.88
CA HIS A 314 -18.56 14.28 -9.49
C HIS A 314 -17.40 13.72 -8.65
N VAL A 315 -16.42 14.57 -8.34
CA VAL A 315 -15.42 14.30 -7.30
C VAL A 315 -16.11 14.52 -5.95
N THR A 316 -16.57 13.45 -5.30
CA THR A 316 -16.95 13.56 -3.88
C THR A 316 -15.72 14.03 -3.10
N HIS A 317 -15.79 15.20 -2.47
CA HIS A 317 -14.81 15.62 -1.48
C HIS A 317 -14.73 14.53 -0.40
N ARG A 318 -13.60 13.80 -0.38
CA ARG A 318 -13.37 12.73 0.59
C ARG A 318 -12.94 13.35 1.91
N GLU A 319 -13.89 13.78 2.71
CA GLU A 319 -13.64 13.95 4.15
C GLU A 319 -13.51 12.55 4.76
N GLY A 320 -12.27 12.10 5.00
CA GLY A 320 -11.98 10.93 5.84
C GLY A 320 -12.21 9.52 5.26
N MET A 321 -12.64 9.35 4.00
CA MET A 321 -12.99 8.03 3.46
C MET A 321 -11.90 7.44 2.54
N SER A 322 -11.40 6.24 2.88
CA SER A 322 -10.52 5.44 2.01
C SER A 322 -11.25 5.04 0.72
N ALA A 323 -10.49 4.93 -0.38
CA ALA A 323 -10.97 4.63 -1.74
C ALA A 323 -11.81 3.33 -1.89
N ASP A 324 -11.81 2.47 -0.88
CA ASP A 324 -12.38 1.12 -0.97
C ASP A 324 -13.89 1.05 -0.67
N ARG A 325 -14.52 2.07 -0.05
CA ARG A 325 -15.97 2.04 0.25
C ARG A 325 -16.87 2.21 -0.97
N ALA A 326 -16.41 2.90 -2.02
CA ALA A 326 -17.24 3.10 -3.22
C ALA A 326 -17.45 1.79 -4.02
N ALA A 327 -16.55 0.81 -3.88
CA ALA A 327 -16.67 -0.49 -4.53
C ALA A 327 -17.58 -1.49 -3.78
N ALA A 328 -18.00 -1.18 -2.56
CA ALA A 328 -18.82 -2.08 -1.73
C ALA A 328 -20.33 -2.03 -2.07
N TYR A 329 -20.78 -1.04 -2.85
CA TYR A 329 -22.21 -0.86 -3.16
C TYR A 329 -22.69 -1.59 -4.42
N SER A 330 -21.89 -2.45 -5.07
CA SER A 330 -22.37 -3.20 -6.24
C SER A 330 -23.18 -4.43 -5.82
N HIS A 331 -24.50 -4.26 -5.69
CA HIS A 331 -25.45 -5.37 -5.78
C HIS A 331 -25.52 -5.84 -7.23
N HIS A 332 -24.61 -6.68 -7.72
CA HIS A 332 -24.83 -7.52 -8.91
C HIS A 332 -23.99 -8.79 -8.72
N SER A 333 -24.62 -9.82 -8.17
CA SER A 333 -24.02 -11.16 -8.06
C SER A 333 -24.07 -11.87 -9.41
N PRO A 334 -22.99 -12.55 -9.85
CA PRO A 334 -23.10 -13.54 -10.92
C PRO A 334 -23.92 -14.76 -10.46
N PRO A 335 -24.52 -15.54 -11.40
CA PRO A 335 -25.39 -16.66 -11.04
C PRO A 335 -24.60 -17.82 -10.40
N PRO A 336 -25.24 -18.64 -9.55
CA PRO A 336 -24.56 -19.67 -8.77
C PRO A 336 -24.20 -20.87 -9.65
N VAL A 337 -22.97 -21.37 -9.49
CA VAL A 337 -22.57 -22.72 -9.91
C VAL A 337 -22.82 -23.65 -8.72
N SER A 338 -23.50 -24.77 -8.98
CA SER A 338 -24.08 -25.68 -7.98
C SER A 338 -23.06 -26.57 -7.24
N SER A 339 -23.38 -26.81 -5.95
CA SER A 339 -22.99 -27.92 -5.02
C SER A 339 -21.49 -28.09 -4.70
N ASP A 340 -21.02 -28.17 -3.45
CA ASP A 340 -21.54 -28.96 -2.32
C ASP A 340 -21.12 -28.44 -0.92
N LYS A 341 -21.99 -28.74 0.07
CA LYS A 341 -21.85 -28.80 1.54
C LYS A 341 -21.17 -27.63 2.29
N SER A 342 -22.01 -26.76 2.85
CA SER A 342 -21.64 -25.73 3.84
C SER A 342 -21.79 -26.24 5.28
N GLU A 343 -20.69 -26.30 6.02
CA GLU A 343 -20.72 -26.22 7.48
C GLU A 343 -20.92 -24.75 7.87
N SER A 344 -22.05 -24.44 8.51
CA SER A 344 -22.35 -23.09 8.97
C SER A 344 -21.58 -22.78 10.26
N SER A 345 -20.41 -22.14 10.14
CA SER A 345 -19.86 -21.38 11.26
C SER A 345 -20.50 -19.98 11.26
N SER A 346 -21.26 -19.70 12.33
CA SER A 346 -21.99 -18.46 12.61
C SER A 346 -21.08 -17.30 13.00
N GLU A 347 -19.95 -17.14 12.31
CA GLU A 347 -19.09 -15.98 12.48
C GLU A 347 -19.67 -14.82 11.66
N ASP A 348 -20.12 -13.78 12.35
CA ASP A 348 -20.55 -12.51 11.75
C ASP A 348 -19.31 -11.79 11.19
N PHE A 349 -19.18 -11.78 9.86
CA PHE A 349 -18.14 -11.06 9.12
C PHE A 349 -18.61 -9.66 8.72
N SER A 350 -19.50 -9.03 9.50
CA SER A 350 -19.85 -7.64 9.27
C SER A 350 -18.56 -6.83 9.15
N ILE A 351 -18.32 -6.31 7.94
CA ILE A 351 -17.14 -5.50 7.65
C ILE A 351 -17.26 -4.30 8.58
N ASP A 352 -16.49 -4.32 9.66
CA ASP A 352 -16.28 -3.15 10.49
C ASP A 352 -14.97 -2.50 10.03
N PRO A 353 -15.02 -1.63 8.99
CA PRO A 353 -13.82 -0.98 8.47
C PRO A 353 -13.16 -0.08 9.54
N MET A 354 -13.89 0.14 10.65
CA MET A 354 -13.52 0.98 11.77
C MET A 354 -13.26 0.16 13.03
N CYS A 355 -13.46 -1.16 13.10
CA CYS A 355 -13.42 -1.90 14.37
C CYS A 355 -14.09 -1.14 15.56
N THR A 356 -15.12 -0.36 15.28
CA THR A 356 -15.89 0.43 16.26
C THR A 356 -16.79 -0.45 17.12
N ASN A 357 -17.12 -1.66 16.66
CA ASN A 357 -17.91 -2.67 17.38
C ASN A 357 -17.07 -3.58 18.28
N CYS A 358 -15.74 -3.43 18.30
CA CYS A 358 -14.88 -4.02 19.32
C CYS A 358 -14.29 -2.96 20.26
N PRO A 359 -15.06 -2.05 20.90
CA PRO A 359 -14.51 -1.01 21.77
C PRO A 359 -14.01 -1.55 23.12
N ASN A 360 -14.48 -2.74 23.54
CA ASN A 360 -14.28 -3.26 24.91
C ASN A 360 -13.35 -4.47 25.05
N LEU A 361 -12.68 -4.88 23.97
CA LEU A 361 -11.68 -5.95 24.06
C LEU A 361 -10.33 -5.31 24.39
N ALA A 362 -9.89 -5.43 25.65
CA ALA A 362 -8.48 -5.28 25.99
C ALA A 362 -7.64 -6.23 25.10
N PRO A 363 -6.38 -5.91 24.79
CA PRO A 363 -5.50 -6.86 24.12
C PRO A 363 -5.48 -8.17 24.92
N LYS A 364 -6.12 -9.23 24.42
CA LYS A 364 -6.01 -10.56 25.03
C LYS A 364 -4.56 -11.01 24.85
N GLY A 365 -3.82 -11.07 25.95
CA GLY A 365 -2.38 -11.38 25.95
C GLY A 365 -1.55 -10.65 27.00
N PHE A 366 -2.13 -9.68 27.73
CA PHE A 366 -1.50 -9.06 28.90
C PHE A 366 -2.43 -9.22 30.12
N ASP A 367 -2.37 -10.37 30.77
CA ASP A 367 -2.87 -10.51 32.14
C ASP A 367 -1.90 -9.77 33.06
N LEU A 368 -2.37 -8.67 33.67
CA LEU A 368 -1.63 -7.96 34.72
C LEU A 368 -1.51 -8.79 36.02
N ASP A 369 -2.19 -9.94 36.11
CA ASP A 369 -2.31 -10.77 37.32
C ASP A 369 -1.45 -12.04 37.33
N LYS A 370 -0.51 -12.22 36.39
CA LYS A 370 0.55 -13.24 36.50
C LYS A 370 1.93 -12.62 36.56
N ARG A 371 2.19 -11.89 37.65
CA ARG A 371 3.55 -11.78 38.18
C ARG A 371 3.87 -13.07 38.95
N GLU A 372 4.00 -14.18 38.24
CA GLU A 372 4.76 -15.30 38.78
C GLU A 372 6.22 -15.12 38.40
N VAL A 373 7.03 -15.02 39.45
CA VAL A 373 8.48 -14.95 39.45
C VAL A 373 9.02 -16.12 38.63
N CYS A 374 9.62 -15.83 37.47
CA CYS A 374 10.56 -16.76 36.85
C CYS A 374 11.74 -16.01 36.22
N GLY A 375 12.84 -16.05 36.97
CA GLY A 375 14.24 -16.01 36.59
C GLY A 375 14.69 -15.35 35.27
N SER A 376 15.42 -14.25 35.44
CA SER A 376 16.71 -13.94 34.80
C SER A 376 16.80 -13.74 33.27
N PRO A 377 17.48 -12.67 32.82
CA PRO A 377 17.68 -12.38 31.41
C PRO A 377 18.74 -13.31 30.80
N TRP A 378 18.41 -13.97 29.68
CA TRP A 378 19.42 -14.64 28.86
C TRP A 378 20.29 -13.58 28.18
N VAL A 379 21.36 -13.21 28.86
CA VAL A 379 22.55 -12.55 28.29
C VAL A 379 23.37 -13.63 27.59
N ILE A 380 23.46 -13.58 26.27
CA ILE A 380 24.46 -14.38 25.55
C ILE A 380 25.83 -13.72 25.77
N LYS A 381 26.62 -14.30 26.68
CA LYS A 381 28.06 -14.08 26.79
C LYS A 381 28.74 -14.89 25.68
N ILE A 382 29.48 -14.21 24.81
CA ILE A 382 30.52 -14.84 23.98
C ILE A 382 31.79 -14.83 24.81
N THR A 383 32.29 -16.00 25.22
CA THR A 383 33.68 -16.19 25.65
C THR A 383 34.42 -16.85 24.51
N GLY A 384 35.54 -16.24 24.10
CA GLY A 384 36.45 -16.82 23.12
C GLY A 384 37.34 -17.90 23.74
N GLU A 385 37.77 -18.80 22.87
CA GLU A 385 39.17 -19.18 22.66
C GLU A 385 39.47 -19.11 21.16
#